data_AF-A0A3M8QUY0-F1
#
_entry.id   AF-A0A3M8QUY0-F1
#
_cell.length_a   1.000
_cell.length_b   1.000
_cell.length_c   1.000
_cell.angle_alpha   90.00
_cell.angle_beta   90.00
_cell.angle_gamma   90.00
#
_symmetry.space_group_name_H-M   'P 1'
#
loop_
_entity.id
_entity.type
_entity.pdbx_description
1 polymer ?
#
loop_
_entity_poly.entity_id
_entity_poly.type
_entity_poly.pdbx_seq_one_letter_code
_entity_poly.pdbx_strand_id
1 'polypeptide(L)'
;MSATLAIALVVLALLGLGIAAIFVHLAWWLLVAVGGLFIYFIPSIIAGARHHEHVLWVLVLNIALGWSGIAWIVLLIWAILGKSIWAKDAGASGRS
;
A
#
# COMPACT_ATOMS: atom_id res chain seq x y z
N MET A 1 -5.35 -51.01 -23.06
CA MET A 1 -5.80 -50.66 -21.70
C MET A 1 -4.70 -50.02 -20.86
N SER A 2 -3.42 -50.41 -20.98
CA SER A 2 -2.31 -49.77 -20.25
C SER A 2 -2.03 -48.31 -20.67
N ALA A 3 -2.03 -48.00 -21.97
CA ALA A 3 -1.74 -46.65 -22.48
C ALA A 3 -2.80 -45.60 -22.09
N THR A 4 -4.07 -45.98 -22.10
CA THR A 4 -5.18 -45.09 -21.72
C THR A 4 -5.14 -44.71 -20.24
N LEU A 5 -4.80 -45.66 -19.37
CA LEU A 5 -4.61 -45.40 -17.94
C LEU A 5 -3.41 -44.50 -17.69
N ALA A 6 -2.30 -44.72 -18.39
CA ALA A 6 -1.12 -43.87 -18.29
C ALA A 6 -1.43 -42.41 -18.69
N ILE A 7 -2.14 -42.21 -19.80
CA ILE A 7 -2.55 -40.87 -20.26
C ILE A 7 -3.49 -40.21 -19.24
N ALA A 8 -4.49 -40.94 -18.73
CA ALA A 8 -5.43 -40.41 -17.74
C ALA A 8 -4.71 -39.94 -16.46
N LEU A 9 -3.76 -40.73 -15.95
CA LEU A 9 -2.97 -40.37 -14.77
C LEU A 9 -2.10 -39.13 -15.02
N VAL A 10 -1.46 -39.04 -16.18
CA VAL A 10 -0.66 -37.86 -16.56
C VAL A 10 -1.54 -36.62 -16.62
N VAL A 11 -2.72 -36.70 -17.24
CA VAL A 11 -3.65 -35.56 -17.32
C VAL A 11 -4.10 -35.12 -15.93
N LEU A 12 -4.49 -36.05 -15.05
CA LEU A 12 -4.87 -35.73 -13.67
C LEU A 12 -3.74 -35.08 -12.89
N ALA A 13 -2.51 -35.57 -13.05
CA ALA A 13 -1.32 -34.99 -12.42
C ALA A 13 -1.05 -33.56 -12.92
N LEU A 14 -1.19 -33.31 -14.22
CA LEU A 14 -1.01 -31.97 -14.81
C LEU A 14 -2.10 -30.99 -14.34
N LEU A 15 -3.35 -31.43 -14.26
CA LEU A 15 -4.43 -30.61 -13.72
C LEU A 15 -4.19 -30.26 -12.25
N GLY A 16 -3.80 -31.26 -11.44
CA GLY A 16 -3.44 -31.04 -10.04
C GLY A 16 -2.28 -30.05 -9.88
N LEU A 17 -1.24 -30.19 -10.70
CA LEU A 17 -0.10 -29.27 -10.70
C LEU A 17 -0.50 -27.85 -11.10
N GLY A 18 -1.33 -27.69 -12.14
CA GLY A 18 -1.83 -26.38 -12.57
C GLY A 18 -2.66 -25.70 -11.49
N ILE A 19 -3.55 -26.45 -10.84
CA ILE A 19 -4.36 -25.94 -9.72
C ILE A 19 -3.46 -25.51 -8.55
N ALA A 20 -2.49 -26.36 -8.16
CA ALA A 20 -1.54 -26.03 -7.09
C ALA A 20 -0.71 -24.78 -7.43
N ALA A 21 -0.26 -24.64 -8.68
CA ALA A 21 0.46 -23.45 -9.13
C ALA A 21 -0.41 -22.20 -9.03
N ILE A 22 -1.69 -22.24 -9.42
CA ILE A 22 -2.62 -21.12 -9.27
C ILE A 22 -2.74 -20.72 -7.80
N PHE A 23 -2.92 -21.69 -6.89
CA PHE A 23 -2.99 -21.39 -5.45
C PHE A 23 -1.73 -20.71 -4.92
N VAL A 24 -0.55 -21.17 -5.33
CA VAL A 24 0.72 -20.54 -4.93
C VAL A 24 0.82 -19.11 -5.47
N HIS A 25 0.44 -18.87 -6.73
CA HIS A 25 0.43 -17.52 -7.28
C HIS A 25 -0.56 -16.62 -6.54
N LEU A 26 -1.77 -17.10 -6.27
CA LEU A 26 -2.77 -16.33 -5.52
C LEU A 26 -2.29 -16.01 -4.10
N ALA A 27 -1.68 -16.98 -3.41
CA ALA A 27 -1.11 -16.78 -2.08
C ALA A 27 0.03 -15.75 -2.10
N TRP A 28 0.90 -15.82 -3.11
CA TRP A 28 1.98 -14.86 -3.30
C TRP A 28 1.45 -13.44 -3.55
N TRP A 29 0.50 -13.29 -4.47
CA TRP A 29 -0.15 -12.01 -4.76
C TRP A 29 -0.84 -11.44 -3.52
N LEU A 30 -1.53 -12.28 -2.74
CA LEU A 30 -2.18 -11.87 -1.49
C LEU A 30 -1.16 -11.37 -0.46
N LEU A 31 -0.06 -12.10 -0.27
CA LEU A 31 0.99 -11.73 0.67
C LEU A 31 1.63 -10.39 0.30
N VAL A 32 1.94 -10.18 -0.99
CA VAL A 32 2.47 -8.91 -1.49
C VAL A 32 1.45 -7.78 -1.38
N ALA A 33 0.18 -8.04 -1.68
CA ALA A 33 -0.88 -7.03 -1.56
C ALA A 33 -1.07 -6.58 -0.11
N VAL A 34 -1.13 -7.52 0.83
CA VAL A 34 -1.26 -7.22 2.27
C VAL A 34 -0.04 -6.45 2.77
N GLY A 35 1.18 -6.92 2.47
CA GLY A 35 2.41 -6.23 2.88
C GLY A 35 2.54 -4.83 2.25
N GLY A 36 2.22 -4.71 0.96
CA GLY A 36 2.21 -3.45 0.23
C GLY A 36 1.20 -2.45 0.80
N LEU A 37 0.03 -2.92 1.25
CA LEU A 37 -0.98 -2.06 1.87
C LEU A 37 -0.46 -1.38 3.14
N PHE A 38 0.27 -2.12 3.99
CA PHE A 38 0.87 -1.52 5.20
C PHE A 38 1.89 -0.44 4.85
N ILE A 39 2.73 -0.67 3.85
CA ILE A 39 3.71 0.31 3.37
C ILE A 39 2.99 1.52 2.77
N TYR A 40 1.94 1.28 1.99
CA TYR A 40 1.17 2.33 1.33
C TYR A 40 0.63 3.38 2.33
N PHE A 41 0.20 2.95 3.51
CA PHE A 41 -0.36 3.86 4.52
C PHE A 41 0.67 4.53 5.45
N ILE A 42 1.98 4.26 5.30
CA ILE A 42 3.03 4.88 6.15
C ILE A 42 2.92 6.41 6.22
N PRO A 43 2.75 7.18 5.12
CA PRO A 43 2.66 8.63 5.19
C PRO A 43 1.49 9.11 6.05
N SER A 44 0.33 8.45 5.90
CA SER A 44 -0.88 8.76 6.67
C SER A 44 -0.72 8.38 8.14
N ILE A 45 -0.08 7.25 8.45
CA ILE A 45 0.21 6.82 9.83
C ILE A 45 1.15 7.83 10.50
N ILE A 46 2.22 8.26 9.82
CA ILE A 46 3.17 9.24 10.36
C ILE A 46 2.49 10.59 10.60
N ALA A 47 1.66 11.06 9.67
CA ALA A 47 0.91 12.29 9.85
C ALA A 47 0.00 12.20 11.09
N GLY A 48 -0.70 11.08 11.27
CA GLY A 48 -1.57 10.83 12.42
C GLY A 48 -0.81 10.78 13.74
N ALA A 49 0.30 10.02 13.79
CA ALA A 49 1.15 9.88 14.96
C ALA A 49 1.79 11.21 15.40
N ARG A 50 2.01 12.13 14.46
CA ARG A 50 2.55 13.47 14.74
C ARG A 50 1.48 14.52 15.03
N HIS A 51 0.20 14.15 15.12
CA HIS A 51 -0.94 15.08 15.27
C HIS A 51 -0.90 16.21 14.23
N HIS A 52 -0.54 15.87 12.98
CA HIS A 52 -0.41 16.88 11.94
C HIS A 52 -1.77 17.54 11.67
N GLU A 53 -1.80 18.86 11.55
CA GLU A 53 -3.05 19.63 11.33
C GLU A 53 -3.83 19.22 10.06
N HIS A 54 -3.16 18.53 9.13
CA HIS A 54 -3.68 18.17 7.81
C HIS A 54 -3.65 16.65 7.57
N VAL A 55 -3.80 15.85 8.63
CA VAL A 55 -3.87 14.37 8.54
C VAL A 55 -4.89 13.90 7.50
N LEU A 56 -6.09 14.50 7.48
CA LEU A 56 -7.13 14.16 6.50
C LEU A 56 -6.67 14.41 5.06
N TRP A 57 -5.95 15.51 4.81
CA TRP A 57 -5.40 15.80 3.49
C TRP A 57 -4.30 14.83 3.10
N VAL A 58 -3.39 14.50 4.02
CA VAL A 58 -2.37 13.48 3.79
C VAL A 58 -3.02 12.13 3.48
N LEU A 59 -4.08 11.76 4.19
CA LEU A 59 -4.81 10.51 3.95
C LEU A 59 -5.49 10.48 2.58
N VAL A 60 -6.25 11.52 2.24
CA VAL A 60 -6.97 11.60 0.96
C VAL A 60 -6.00 11.62 -0.22
N LEU A 61 -4.95 12.43 -0.14
CA LEU A 61 -3.93 12.48 -1.20
C LEU A 61 -3.15 11.16 -1.29
N ASN A 62 -2.88 10.50 -0.16
CA ASN A 62 -2.22 9.19 -0.18
C ASN A 62 -3.10 8.14 -0.86
N ILE A 63 -4.42 8.13 -0.62
CA ILE A 63 -5.34 7.22 -1.31
C ILE A 63 -5.41 7.54 -2.81
N ALA A 64 -5.56 8.82 -3.19
CA ALA A 64 -5.75 9.22 -4.58
C ALA A 64 -4.48 9.13 -5.43
N LEU A 65 -3.32 9.45 -4.86
CA LEU A 65 -2.07 9.67 -5.59
C LEU A 65 -0.90 8.79 -5.11
N GLY A 66 -1.03 8.07 -4.00
CA GLY A 66 0.05 7.24 -3.45
C GLY A 66 0.56 6.17 -4.42
N TRP A 67 -0.26 5.73 -5.38
CA TRP A 67 0.12 4.78 -6.42
C TRP A 67 1.19 5.29 -7.39
N SER A 68 1.38 6.61 -7.49
CA SER A 68 2.37 7.23 -8.40
C SER A 68 3.82 7.10 -7.92
N GLY A 69 4.05 6.66 -6.67
CA GLY A 69 5.36 6.59 -6.02
C GLY A 69 5.95 7.96 -5.67
N ILE A 70 6.01 8.88 -6.63
CA ILE A 70 6.50 10.26 -6.42
C ILE A 70 5.59 10.99 -5.43
N ALA A 71 4.27 10.97 -5.62
CA ALA A 71 3.37 11.64 -4.68
C ALA A 71 3.42 11.00 -3.29
N TRP A 72 3.64 9.68 -3.20
CA TRP A 72 3.82 9.00 -1.93
C TRP A 72 5.04 9.53 -1.16
N ILE A 73 6.19 9.71 -1.85
CA ILE A 73 7.39 10.29 -1.25
C ILE A 73 7.15 11.74 -0.82
N VAL A 74 6.50 12.55 -1.66
CA VAL A 74 6.17 13.94 -1.31
C VAL A 74 5.26 14.00 -0.08
N LEU A 75 4.24 13.13 0.00
CA LEU A 75 3.36 13.04 1.15
C LEU A 75 4.08 12.55 2.41
N LEU A 76 5.04 11.63 2.27
CA LEU A 76 5.88 11.19 3.38
C LEU A 76 6.72 12.35 3.92
N ILE A 77 7.39 13.09 3.04
CA ILE A 77 8.15 14.30 3.39
C ILE A 77 7.23 15.30 4.07
N TRP A 78 6.03 15.54 3.53
CA TRP A 78 5.08 16.47 4.11
C TRP A 78 4.56 16.02 5.48
N ALA A 79 4.27 14.73 5.67
CA ALA A 79 3.88 14.17 6.97
C ALA A 79 4.98 14.36 8.05
N ILE A 80 6.25 14.29 7.65
CA ILE A 80 7.40 14.43 8.56
C ILE A 80 7.76 15.90 8.83
N LEU A 81 7.73 16.76 7.81
CA LEU A 81 8.27 18.13 7.87
C LEU A 81 7.21 19.24 7.84
N GLY A 82 5.95 18.92 7.55
CA GLY A 82 4.88 19.90 7.48
C GLY A 82 4.70 20.61 8.83
N LYS A 83 4.76 21.93 8.78
CA LYS A 83 4.67 22.83 9.92
C LYS A 83 3.43 23.69 9.75
N SER A 84 2.66 23.88 10.82
CA SER A 84 1.47 24.72 10.77
C SER A 84 1.88 26.17 10.47
N ILE A 85 1.29 26.71 9.40
CA ILE A 85 1.47 28.11 8.99
C ILE A 85 0.73 29.04 9.96
N TRP A 86 -0.44 28.59 10.46
CA TRP A 86 -1.30 29.38 11.34
C TRP A 86 -0.65 29.81 12.67
N ALA A 87 0.29 29.03 13.21
CA ALA A 87 1.00 29.40 14.43
C ALA A 87 2.00 30.56 14.22
N LYS A 88 2.45 30.78 12.98
CA LYS A 88 3.44 31.82 12.66
C LYS A 88 2.82 33.21 12.61
N ASP A 89 1.55 33.30 12.21
CA ASP A 89 0.85 34.56 11.97
C ASP A 89 0.20 35.14 13.24
N ALA A 90 -0.15 34.26 14.20
CA ALA A 90 -0.66 34.67 15.52
C ALA A 90 0.38 35.46 16.35
N GLY A 91 1.68 35.16 16.20
CA GLY A 91 2.76 35.90 16.87
C GLY A 91 3.22 37.18 16.14
N ALA A 92 2.72 37.43 14.94
CA ALA A 92 3.03 38.64 14.15
C ALA A 92 1.99 39.75 14.34
N SER A 93 0.72 39.38 14.55
CA SER A 93 -0.38 40.35 14.73
C SER A 93 -0.43 41.04 16.10
N GLY A 94 0.16 40.46 17.15
CA GLY A 94 0.20 41.05 18.50
C GLY A 94 1.35 42.03 18.76
N ARG A 95 2.08 42.46 17.72
CA ARG A 95 3.27 43.33 17.83
C ARG A 95 3.13 44.72 17.17
N SER A 96 1.94 45.07 16.68
CA SER A 96 1.64 46.41 16.12
C SER A 96 0.90 47.28 17.12
#